data_AF-A0A9D9XFW0-F1
#
_entry.id   AF-A0A9D9XFW0-F1
#
_cell.length_a   1.000
_cell.length_b   1.000
_cell.length_c   1.000
_cell.angle_alpha   90.00
_cell.angle_beta   90.00
_cell.angle_gamma   90.00
#
_symmetry.space_group_name_H-M   'P 1'
#
loop_
_entity.id
_entity.type
_entity.pdbx_description
1 polymer ?
#
loop_
_entity_poly.entity_id
_entity_poly.type
_entity_poly.pdbx_seq_one_letter_code
_entity_poly.pdbx_strand_id
1 'polypeptide(L)'
;IDFRALNSAGVHGMTLSAHKIGGPKGAGALVLDKRTDLQAQIAGGGHERGLRSGTENVAAIVGFGLAAEIAVRELAARRAATLRLREALEIGLLTDGAKIFSQTAERLPNTSYFAFENVDGETLVGKLDRAGFAVASGAACSSANPQASRVLLAMKVPAELARGAVRISFGADNTSAQVNDFLQALTATLAELRGLVAMAE
;
A
#
# COMPACT_ATOMS: atom_id res chain seq x y z
N ILE A 1 20.94 -8.30 8.26
CA ILE A 1 20.81 -7.82 6.86
C ILE A 1 22.18 -7.94 6.23
N ASP A 2 22.29 -8.67 5.13
CA ASP A 2 23.56 -8.80 4.39
C ASP A 2 23.60 -7.78 3.25
N PHE A 3 24.29 -6.67 3.49
CA PHE A 3 24.48 -5.63 2.47
C PHE A 3 25.28 -6.11 1.26
N ARG A 4 26.13 -7.14 1.40
CA ARG A 4 26.84 -7.70 0.25
C ARG A 4 25.88 -8.45 -0.66
N ALA A 5 24.96 -9.24 -0.09
CA ALA A 5 23.92 -9.90 -0.87
C ALA A 5 23.03 -8.91 -1.62
N LEU A 6 22.65 -7.79 -0.98
CA LEU A 6 21.90 -6.71 -1.63
C LEU A 6 22.67 -6.09 -2.80
N ASN A 7 23.95 -5.75 -2.60
CA ASN A 7 24.79 -5.19 -3.65
C ASN A 7 24.97 -6.18 -4.82
N SER A 8 25.18 -7.46 -4.54
CA SER A 8 25.27 -8.51 -5.58
C SER A 8 23.96 -8.66 -6.37
N ALA A 9 22.82 -8.33 -5.76
CA ALA A 9 21.52 -8.25 -6.43
C ALA A 9 21.26 -6.90 -7.14
N GLY A 10 22.27 -6.01 -7.20
CA GLY A 10 22.18 -4.70 -7.86
C GLY A 10 21.54 -3.59 -7.02
N VAL A 11 21.29 -3.82 -5.73
CA VAL A 11 20.68 -2.83 -4.84
C VAL A 11 21.77 -1.96 -4.21
N HIS A 12 21.86 -0.69 -4.65
CA HIS A 12 22.85 0.28 -4.16
C HIS A 12 22.27 1.34 -3.22
N GLY A 13 20.93 1.37 -3.11
CA GLY A 13 20.19 2.29 -2.27
C GLY A 13 18.86 1.69 -1.84
N MET A 14 18.46 1.94 -0.59
CA MET A 14 17.17 1.50 -0.05
C MET A 14 16.54 2.66 0.72
N THR A 15 15.33 3.05 0.31
CA THR A 15 14.56 4.09 1.00
C THR A 15 13.62 3.46 2.02
N LEU A 16 13.60 4.02 3.21
CA LEU A 16 12.77 3.59 4.33
C LEU A 16 11.95 4.77 4.85
N SER A 17 10.72 4.51 5.25
CA SER A 17 9.83 5.51 5.83
C SER A 17 9.27 5.01 7.14
N ALA A 18 9.47 5.79 8.22
CA ALA A 18 9.12 5.37 9.58
C ALA A 18 7.63 5.04 9.72
N HIS A 19 6.76 5.87 9.17
CA HIS A 19 5.30 5.68 9.29
C HIS A 19 4.76 4.44 8.55
N LYS A 20 5.57 3.75 7.73
CA LYS A 20 5.18 2.48 7.10
C LYS A 20 5.46 1.26 7.98
N ILE A 21 6.16 1.46 9.09
CA ILE A 21 6.47 0.42 10.07
C ILE A 21 5.96 0.76 11.48
N GLY A 22 5.00 1.69 11.58
CA GLY A 22 4.39 2.13 12.85
C GLY A 22 5.15 3.26 13.56
N GLY A 23 6.17 3.84 12.93
CA GLY A 23 6.90 5.00 13.46
C GLY A 23 6.22 6.34 13.17
N PRO A 24 6.80 7.45 13.64
CA PRO A 24 6.27 8.79 13.41
C PRO A 24 6.35 9.21 11.94
N LYS A 25 5.42 10.07 11.49
CA LYS A 25 5.57 10.80 10.22
C LYS A 25 6.73 11.81 10.34
N GLY A 26 7.37 12.14 9.22
CA GLY A 26 8.47 13.11 9.18
C GLY A 26 9.86 12.53 9.47
N ALA A 27 9.99 11.21 9.63
CA ALA A 27 11.26 10.50 9.63
C ALA A 27 11.33 9.46 8.51
N GLY A 28 12.49 9.35 7.91
CA GLY A 28 12.83 8.36 6.88
C GLY A 28 14.34 8.17 6.85
N ALA A 29 14.78 7.15 6.11
CA ALA A 29 16.20 6.86 5.93
C ALA A 29 16.47 6.46 4.50
N LEU A 30 17.66 6.83 4.01
CA LEU A 30 18.22 6.32 2.77
C LEU A 30 19.47 5.54 3.14
N VAL A 31 19.40 4.22 3.00
CA VAL A 31 20.56 3.34 3.20
C VAL A 31 21.29 3.27 1.87
N LEU A 32 22.58 3.59 1.84
CA LEU A 32 23.38 3.64 0.62
C LEU A 32 24.56 2.68 0.71
N ASP A 33 24.91 2.07 -0.42
CA ASP A 33 26.24 1.50 -0.57
C ASP A 33 27.28 2.62 -0.40
N LYS A 34 28.29 2.37 0.44
CA LYS A 34 29.39 3.31 0.72
C LYS A 34 30.19 3.71 -0.53
N ARG A 35 30.07 2.94 -1.62
CA ARG A 35 30.72 3.20 -2.91
C ARG A 35 29.88 4.08 -3.83
N THR A 36 28.64 4.36 -3.46
CA THR A 36 27.74 5.21 -4.23
C THR A 36 27.98 6.66 -3.84
N ASP A 37 28.51 7.43 -4.78
CA ASP A 37 28.57 8.88 -4.65
C ASP A 37 27.17 9.47 -4.83
N LEU A 38 26.75 10.28 -3.86
CA LEU A 38 25.46 10.94 -3.88
C LEU A 38 25.64 12.43 -3.61
N GLN A 39 25.13 13.26 -4.51
CA GLN A 39 25.07 14.70 -4.28
C GLN A 39 23.96 15.03 -3.29
N ALA A 40 24.28 15.82 -2.27
CA ALA A 40 23.31 16.30 -1.29
C ALA A 40 22.21 17.14 -1.96
N GLN A 41 20.95 16.76 -1.76
CA GLN A 41 19.81 17.60 -2.18
C GLN A 41 19.62 18.79 -1.25
N ILE A 42 19.96 18.64 0.03
CA ILE A 42 19.92 19.70 1.05
C ILE A 42 21.34 19.93 1.54
N ALA A 43 22.00 20.96 1.02
CA ALA A 43 23.34 21.39 1.41
C ALA A 43 23.31 22.38 2.58
N GLY A 44 24.42 22.53 3.32
CA GLY A 44 24.50 23.39 4.49
C GLY A 44 25.49 22.87 5.56
N GLY A 45 25.07 22.90 6.83
CA GLY A 45 25.93 22.69 8.00
C GLY A 45 26.54 21.30 8.24
N GLY A 46 26.68 20.45 7.21
CA GLY A 46 27.48 19.22 7.31
C GLY A 46 26.86 18.03 8.05
N HIS A 47 25.61 18.14 8.51
CA HIS A 47 24.84 17.04 9.14
C HIS A 47 24.75 15.81 8.21
N GLU A 48 24.55 14.62 8.78
CA GLU A 48 24.50 13.35 8.03
C GLU A 48 25.70 13.17 7.07
N ARG A 49 26.91 13.47 7.57
CA ARG A 49 28.17 13.40 6.79
C ARG A 49 28.17 14.30 5.55
N GLY A 50 27.43 15.40 5.58
CA GLY A 50 27.26 16.33 4.47
C GLY A 50 26.22 15.92 3.44
N LEU A 51 25.55 14.77 3.59
CA LEU A 51 24.57 14.27 2.62
C LEU A 51 23.18 14.87 2.79
N ARG A 52 22.85 15.36 3.99
CA ARG A 52 21.55 15.98 4.29
C ARG A 52 21.70 16.98 5.44
N SER A 53 21.77 18.26 5.12
CA SER A 53 21.89 19.33 6.11
C SER A 53 20.58 19.68 6.82
N GLY A 54 20.71 20.31 7.98
CA GLY A 54 19.62 20.77 8.85
C GLY A 54 19.59 20.00 10.16
N THR A 55 19.29 20.70 11.25
CA THR A 55 19.22 20.14 12.60
C THR A 55 18.39 18.86 12.62
N GLU A 56 18.91 17.84 13.28
CA GLU A 56 18.32 16.51 13.32
C GLU A 56 16.96 16.55 14.04
N ASN A 57 15.96 15.90 13.45
CA ASN A 57 14.68 15.68 14.13
C ASN A 57 14.84 14.51 15.11
N VAL A 58 15.54 14.76 16.22
CA VAL A 58 15.95 13.73 17.20
C VAL A 58 14.76 12.92 17.69
N ALA A 59 13.63 13.56 18.00
CA ALA A 59 12.42 12.86 18.45
C ALA A 59 11.87 11.88 17.40
N ALA A 60 11.80 12.29 16.13
CA ALA A 60 11.32 11.42 15.08
C ALA A 60 12.32 10.31 14.72
N ILE A 61 13.63 10.58 14.84
CA ILE A 61 14.70 9.58 14.67
C ILE A 61 14.62 8.51 15.76
N VAL A 62 14.48 8.90 17.03
CA VAL A 62 14.31 7.98 18.16
C VAL A 62 13.05 7.12 17.96
N GLY A 63 11.91 7.75 17.61
CA GLY A 63 10.68 7.02 17.33
C GLY A 63 10.79 6.05 16.15
N PHE A 64 11.57 6.41 15.12
CA PHE A 64 11.84 5.51 14.00
C PHE A 64 12.72 4.33 14.42
N GLY A 65 13.76 4.56 15.22
CA GLY A 65 14.61 3.50 15.77
C GLY A 65 13.81 2.45 16.55
N LEU A 66 12.93 2.90 17.46
CA LEU A 66 12.06 2.01 18.23
C LEU A 66 11.06 1.27 17.33
N ALA A 67 10.44 1.95 16.36
CA ALA A 67 9.52 1.31 15.42
C ALA A 67 10.21 0.22 14.58
N ALA A 68 11.48 0.44 14.18
CA ALA A 68 12.27 -0.56 13.47
C ALA A 68 12.55 -1.80 14.34
N GLU A 69 12.91 -1.61 15.61
CA GLU A 69 13.11 -2.72 16.55
C GLU A 69 11.84 -3.56 16.72
N ILE A 70 10.70 -2.91 16.98
CA ILE A 70 9.40 -3.57 17.10
C ILE A 70 9.03 -4.30 15.81
N ALA A 71 9.21 -3.66 14.65
CA ALA A 71 8.87 -4.23 13.36
C ALA A 71 9.68 -5.51 13.05
N VAL A 72 10.97 -5.55 13.40
CA VAL A 72 11.80 -6.76 13.25
C VAL A 72 11.35 -7.85 14.21
N ARG A 73 11.13 -7.51 15.48
CA ARG A 73 10.69 -8.47 16.52
C ARG A 73 9.38 -9.15 16.16
N GLU A 74 8.44 -8.40 15.58
CA GLU A 74 7.08 -8.88 15.28
C GLU A 74 6.91 -9.38 13.83
N LEU A 75 7.95 -9.29 12.99
CA LEU A 75 7.85 -9.48 11.54
C LEU A 75 7.17 -10.80 11.15
N ALA A 76 7.60 -11.92 11.75
CA ALA A 76 7.06 -13.23 11.43
C ALA A 76 5.59 -13.37 11.83
N ALA A 77 5.23 -12.92 13.04
CA ALA A 77 3.85 -12.97 13.55
C ALA A 77 2.93 -12.07 12.72
N ARG A 78 3.36 -10.83 12.43
CA ARG A 78 2.61 -9.88 11.60
C ARG A 78 2.44 -10.37 10.17
N ARG A 79 3.48 -10.98 9.58
CA ARG A 79 3.39 -11.61 8.25
C ARG A 79 2.33 -12.71 8.25
N ALA A 80 2.35 -13.62 9.21
CA ALA A 80 1.40 -14.72 9.28
C ALA A 80 -0.05 -14.22 9.50
N ALA A 81 -0.24 -13.25 10.39
CA ALA A 81 -1.56 -12.67 10.67
C ALA A 81 -2.14 -11.95 9.44
N THR A 82 -1.39 -11.04 8.85
CA THR A 82 -1.85 -10.27 7.68
C THR A 82 -2.06 -11.13 6.44
N LEU A 83 -1.25 -12.19 6.25
CA LEU A 83 -1.45 -13.16 5.17
C LEU A 83 -2.80 -13.85 5.28
N ARG A 84 -3.17 -14.35 6.48
CA ARG A 84 -4.48 -14.99 6.70
C ARG A 84 -5.64 -14.03 6.40
N LEU A 85 -5.52 -12.77 6.81
CA LEU A 85 -6.54 -11.75 6.53
C LEU A 85 -6.66 -11.46 5.02
N ARG A 86 -5.52 -11.34 4.32
CA ARG A 86 -5.50 -11.16 2.88
C ARG A 86 -6.13 -12.34 2.15
N GLU A 87 -5.80 -13.57 2.54
CA GLU A 87 -6.37 -14.78 1.92
C GLU A 87 -7.88 -14.87 2.14
N ALA A 88 -8.36 -14.62 3.37
CA ALA A 88 -9.79 -14.60 3.68
C ALA A 88 -10.53 -13.52 2.88
N LEU A 89 -9.96 -12.31 2.81
CA LEU A 89 -10.50 -11.22 1.99
C LEU A 89 -10.59 -11.64 0.52
N GLU A 90 -9.51 -12.19 -0.04
CA GLU A 90 -9.44 -12.53 -1.46
C GLU A 90 -10.40 -13.63 -1.87
N ILE A 91 -10.69 -14.61 -1.00
CA ILE A 91 -11.74 -15.60 -1.23
C ILE A 91 -13.11 -14.92 -1.37
N GLY A 92 -13.43 -13.98 -0.48
CA GLY A 92 -14.67 -13.22 -0.57
C GLY A 92 -14.74 -12.34 -1.82
N LEU A 93 -13.67 -11.62 -2.14
CA LEU A 93 -13.58 -10.80 -3.35
C LEU A 93 -13.82 -11.62 -4.63
N LEU A 94 -13.20 -12.79 -4.75
CA LEU A 94 -13.38 -13.67 -5.90
C LEU A 94 -14.83 -14.17 -6.01
N THR A 95 -15.49 -14.43 -4.88
CA THR A 95 -16.89 -14.84 -4.84
C THR A 95 -17.81 -13.75 -5.40
N ASP A 96 -17.50 -12.48 -5.14
CA ASP A 96 -18.23 -11.31 -5.69
C ASP A 96 -17.84 -10.94 -7.14
N GLY A 97 -16.93 -11.72 -7.74
CA GLY A 97 -16.47 -11.55 -9.12
C GLY A 97 -15.33 -10.54 -9.30
N ALA A 98 -14.51 -10.31 -8.27
CA ALA A 98 -13.36 -9.43 -8.38
C ALA A 98 -12.27 -10.02 -9.28
N LYS A 99 -11.60 -9.15 -10.04
CA LYS A 99 -10.31 -9.45 -10.67
C LYS A 99 -9.19 -8.95 -9.76
N ILE A 100 -8.43 -9.89 -9.19
CA ILE A 100 -7.29 -9.57 -8.32
C ILE A 100 -6.02 -9.41 -9.17
N PHE A 101 -5.37 -8.25 -9.07
CA PHE A 101 -4.12 -8.00 -9.77
C PHE A 101 -2.96 -8.75 -9.09
N SER A 102 -2.13 -9.40 -9.92
CA SER A 102 -0.97 -10.17 -9.47
C SER A 102 -1.30 -11.33 -8.53
N GLN A 103 -2.50 -11.93 -8.62
CA GLN A 103 -2.99 -12.95 -7.70
C GLN A 103 -1.99 -14.08 -7.43
N THR A 104 -1.34 -14.58 -8.48
CA THR A 104 -0.42 -15.72 -8.47
C THR A 104 1.06 -15.33 -8.30
N ALA A 105 1.38 -14.04 -8.24
CA ALA A 105 2.76 -13.57 -8.08
C ALA A 105 3.20 -13.56 -6.61
N GLU A 106 4.51 -13.60 -6.37
CA GLU A 106 5.06 -13.26 -5.06
C GLU A 106 4.75 -11.78 -4.74
N ARG A 107 4.07 -11.54 -3.63
CA ARG A 107 3.59 -10.21 -3.23
C ARG A 107 3.41 -10.08 -1.72
N LEU A 108 3.34 -8.84 -1.25
CA LEU A 108 3.23 -8.51 0.18
C LEU A 108 2.04 -9.21 0.84
N PRO A 109 2.20 -9.75 2.07
CA PRO A 109 1.19 -10.55 2.74
C PRO A 109 -0.05 -9.74 3.14
N ASN A 110 0.06 -8.41 3.24
CA ASN A 110 -0.97 -7.58 3.84
C ASN A 110 -1.79 -6.78 2.81
N THR A 111 -1.50 -6.86 1.52
CA THR A 111 -2.10 -5.97 0.52
C THR A 111 -2.82 -6.78 -0.54
N SER A 112 -4.06 -6.41 -0.85
CA SER A 112 -4.78 -6.87 -2.04
C SER A 112 -5.13 -5.68 -2.92
N TYR A 113 -5.06 -5.88 -4.24
CA TYR A 113 -5.37 -4.88 -5.24
C TYR A 113 -6.25 -5.53 -6.29
N PHE A 114 -7.46 -5.02 -6.49
CA PHE A 114 -8.48 -5.67 -7.28
C PHE A 114 -9.38 -4.66 -7.97
N ALA A 115 -10.21 -5.13 -8.89
CA ALA A 115 -11.26 -4.34 -9.53
C ALA A 115 -12.48 -5.24 -9.80
N PHE A 116 -13.64 -4.62 -9.99
CA PHE A 116 -14.81 -5.28 -10.55
C PHE A 116 -15.09 -4.70 -11.94
N GLU A 117 -15.54 -5.54 -12.86
CA GLU A 117 -15.96 -5.05 -14.18
C GLU A 117 -17.12 -4.08 -14.04
N ASN A 118 -17.10 -3.01 -14.85
CA ASN A 118 -18.13 -1.96 -14.89
C ASN A 118 -18.39 -1.26 -13.54
N VAL A 119 -17.43 -1.31 -12.62
CA VAL A 119 -17.50 -0.57 -11.35
C VAL A 119 -16.38 0.46 -11.32
N ASP A 120 -16.75 1.72 -11.14
CA ASP A 120 -15.80 2.81 -10.95
C ASP A 120 -15.15 2.76 -9.56
N GLY A 121 -13.82 2.87 -9.51
CA GLY A 121 -13.03 2.67 -8.30
C GLY A 121 -13.21 3.79 -7.29
N GLU A 122 -13.30 5.04 -7.73
CA GLU A 122 -13.51 6.19 -6.85
C GLU A 122 -14.91 6.15 -6.22
N THR A 123 -15.92 5.80 -7.01
CA THR A 123 -17.30 5.61 -6.54
C THR A 123 -17.38 4.51 -5.49
N LEU A 124 -16.73 3.35 -5.74
CA LEU A 124 -16.70 2.24 -4.79
C LEU A 124 -15.99 2.64 -3.49
N VAL A 125 -14.83 3.30 -3.58
CA VAL A 125 -14.09 3.82 -2.41
C VAL A 125 -14.96 4.80 -1.62
N GLY A 126 -15.64 5.73 -2.29
CA GLY A 126 -16.52 6.70 -1.64
C GLY A 126 -17.73 6.07 -0.94
N LYS A 127 -18.30 4.99 -1.49
CA LYS A 127 -19.38 4.24 -0.81
C LYS A 127 -18.86 3.44 0.38
N LEU A 128 -17.71 2.79 0.25
CA LEU A 128 -17.08 2.04 1.34
C LEU A 128 -16.66 2.97 2.50
N ASP A 129 -16.18 4.18 2.21
CA ASP A 129 -15.86 5.19 3.23
C ASP A 129 -17.12 5.57 4.05
N ARG A 130 -18.25 5.80 3.38
CA ARG A 130 -19.55 6.04 4.05
C ARG A 130 -20.03 4.83 4.87
N ALA A 131 -19.65 3.62 4.46
CA ALA A 131 -19.91 2.39 5.22
C ALA A 131 -18.90 2.16 6.36
N GLY A 132 -17.95 3.07 6.58
CA GLY A 132 -16.98 3.03 7.69
C GLY A 132 -15.66 2.32 7.36
N PHE A 133 -15.37 2.07 6.09
CA PHE A 133 -14.16 1.35 5.66
C PHE A 133 -13.19 2.22 4.87
N ALA A 134 -12.00 2.42 5.44
CA ALA A 134 -10.92 3.14 4.78
C ALA A 134 -10.18 2.24 3.77
N VAL A 135 -10.38 2.50 2.48
CA VAL A 135 -9.70 1.85 1.36
C VAL A 135 -9.14 2.89 0.39
N ALA A 136 -8.23 2.49 -0.50
CA ALA A 136 -7.63 3.42 -1.45
C ALA A 136 -8.04 3.12 -2.88
N SER A 137 -8.31 4.16 -3.67
CA SER A 137 -8.40 4.02 -5.13
C SER A 137 -7.02 3.73 -5.73
N GLY A 138 -7.01 2.96 -6.82
CA GLY A 138 -5.86 2.73 -7.67
C GLY A 138 -5.58 3.88 -8.64
N ALA A 139 -6.56 4.76 -8.86
CA ALA A 139 -6.39 5.97 -9.66
C ALA A 139 -5.45 6.94 -8.92
N ALA A 140 -4.62 7.67 -9.68
CA ALA A 140 -3.87 8.77 -9.09
C ALA A 140 -4.89 9.84 -8.66
N CYS A 141 -4.94 10.15 -7.36
CA CYS A 141 -5.78 11.22 -6.80
C CYS A 141 -5.36 12.58 -7.39
N SER A 142 -5.82 12.90 -8.60
CA SER A 142 -5.89 14.26 -9.12
C SER A 142 -7.36 14.57 -9.35
N SER A 143 -7.89 15.46 -8.51
CA SER A 143 -9.29 15.88 -8.40
C SER A 143 -9.93 16.45 -9.68
N ALA A 144 -9.21 16.48 -10.80
CA ALA A 144 -9.68 17.00 -12.07
C ALA A 144 -9.93 15.94 -13.16
N ASN A 145 -9.38 14.71 -13.00
CA ASN A 145 -9.61 13.64 -13.98
C ASN A 145 -9.20 12.27 -13.38
N PRO A 146 -10.13 11.34 -13.15
CA PRO A 146 -9.80 9.99 -12.67
C PRO A 146 -8.96 9.27 -13.73
N GLN A 147 -7.65 9.25 -13.56
CA GLN A 147 -6.75 8.54 -14.47
C GLN A 147 -6.50 7.13 -13.97
N ALA A 148 -6.58 6.16 -14.88
CA ALA A 148 -6.21 4.77 -14.62
C ALA A 148 -4.81 4.67 -14.00
N SER A 149 -4.61 3.69 -13.12
CA SER A 149 -3.32 3.42 -12.48
C SER A 149 -2.20 3.24 -13.51
N ARG A 150 -1.20 4.14 -13.49
CA ARG A 150 -0.02 4.03 -14.38
C ARG A 150 0.71 2.69 -14.23
N VAL A 151 0.69 2.12 -13.03
CA VAL A 151 1.29 0.79 -12.74
C VAL A 151 0.49 -0.31 -13.43
N LEU A 152 -0.85 -0.31 -13.31
CA LEU A 152 -1.69 -1.31 -13.99
C LEU A 152 -1.61 -1.19 -15.51
N LEU A 153 -1.56 0.04 -16.05
CA LEU A 153 -1.34 0.27 -17.47
C LEU A 153 0.03 -0.28 -17.94
N ALA A 154 1.09 -0.09 -17.16
CA ALA A 154 2.40 -0.67 -17.45
C ALA A 154 2.37 -2.21 -17.43
N MET A 155 1.57 -2.80 -16.53
CA MET A 155 1.27 -4.23 -16.48
C MET A 155 0.34 -4.71 -17.61
N LYS A 156 -0.06 -3.84 -18.54
CA LYS A 156 -0.95 -4.14 -19.67
C LYS A 156 -2.37 -4.53 -19.26
N VAL A 157 -2.81 -4.09 -18.07
CA VAL A 157 -4.22 -4.18 -17.67
C VAL A 157 -5.03 -3.21 -18.54
N PRO A 158 -6.20 -3.61 -19.08
CA PRO A 158 -7.07 -2.71 -19.82
C PRO A 158 -7.43 -1.47 -19.01
N ALA A 159 -7.42 -0.30 -19.65
CA ALA A 159 -7.63 0.99 -18.98
C ALA A 159 -8.98 1.05 -18.24
N GLU A 160 -10.03 0.47 -18.82
CA GLU A 160 -11.36 0.34 -18.22
C GLU A 160 -11.30 -0.34 -16.85
N LEU A 161 -10.70 -1.53 -16.78
CA LEU A 161 -10.55 -2.27 -15.53
C LEU A 161 -9.60 -1.58 -14.55
N ALA A 162 -8.56 -0.92 -15.05
CA ALA A 162 -7.60 -0.20 -14.24
C ALA A 162 -8.17 1.07 -13.57
N ARG A 163 -9.25 1.66 -14.11
CA ARG A 163 -10.02 2.74 -13.46
C ARG A 163 -10.84 2.22 -12.27
N GLY A 164 -11.35 1.00 -12.37
CA GLY A 164 -12.09 0.32 -11.29
C GLY A 164 -11.24 -0.18 -10.13
N ALA A 165 -9.94 0.12 -10.11
CA ALA A 165 -9.01 -0.51 -9.20
C ALA A 165 -9.13 0.05 -7.77
N VAL A 166 -9.22 -0.85 -6.77
CA VAL A 166 -9.29 -0.56 -5.35
C VAL A 166 -8.23 -1.38 -4.61
N ARG A 167 -7.52 -0.74 -3.68
CA ARG A 167 -6.47 -1.33 -2.85
C ARG A 167 -6.87 -1.34 -1.39
N ILE A 168 -6.70 -2.50 -0.77
CA ILE A 168 -6.86 -2.72 0.66
C ILE A 168 -5.53 -3.19 1.24
N SER A 169 -5.17 -2.66 2.40
CA SER A 169 -3.95 -3.04 3.12
C SER A 169 -4.22 -3.21 4.60
N PHE A 170 -3.79 -4.34 5.17
CA PHE A 170 -3.94 -4.65 6.57
C PHE A 170 -2.76 -4.16 7.42
N GLY A 171 -3.08 -3.67 8.62
CA GLY A 171 -2.16 -3.36 9.71
C GLY A 171 -2.16 -4.45 10.79
N ALA A 172 -1.53 -4.15 11.93
CA ALA A 172 -1.43 -5.09 13.05
C ALA A 172 -2.76 -5.31 13.79
N ASP A 173 -3.62 -4.29 13.80
CA ASP A 173 -4.86 -4.29 14.60
C ASP A 173 -6.08 -4.81 13.85
N ASN A 174 -5.91 -5.24 12.59
CA ASN A 174 -7.03 -5.76 11.82
C ASN A 174 -7.42 -7.17 12.24
N THR A 175 -8.73 -7.47 12.17
CA THR A 175 -9.29 -8.75 12.62
C THR A 175 -10.08 -9.44 11.51
N SER A 176 -10.27 -10.75 11.63
CA SER A 176 -11.11 -11.51 10.70
C SER A 176 -12.58 -11.07 10.75
N ALA A 177 -13.06 -10.58 11.89
CA ALA A 177 -14.40 -10.01 12.00
C ALA A 177 -14.55 -8.77 11.10
N GLN A 178 -13.59 -7.85 11.15
CA GLN A 178 -13.57 -6.68 10.26
C GLN A 178 -13.50 -7.06 8.78
N VAL A 179 -12.82 -8.16 8.42
CA VAL A 179 -12.82 -8.68 7.04
C VAL A 179 -14.22 -9.14 6.64
N ASN A 180 -14.92 -9.86 7.51
CA ASN A 180 -16.28 -10.32 7.23
C ASN A 180 -17.25 -9.14 7.10
N ASP A 181 -17.18 -8.17 8.02
CA ASP A 181 -18.01 -6.95 7.99
C ASP A 181 -17.75 -6.15 6.71
N PHE A 182 -16.47 -6.04 6.31
CA PHE A 182 -16.08 -5.40 5.06
C PHE A 182 -16.68 -6.11 3.84
N LEU A 183 -16.58 -7.45 3.78
CA LEU A 183 -17.10 -8.23 2.65
C LEU A 183 -18.63 -8.08 2.55
N GLN A 184 -19.36 -8.11 3.67
CA GLN A 184 -20.81 -7.89 3.66
C GLN A 184 -21.16 -6.49 3.13
N ALA A 185 -20.47 -5.45 3.60
CA ALA A 185 -20.68 -4.08 3.13
C ALA A 185 -20.32 -3.93 1.64
N LEU A 186 -19.27 -4.60 1.19
CA LEU A 186 -18.85 -4.62 -0.20
C LEU A 186 -19.91 -5.28 -1.10
N THR A 187 -20.38 -6.48 -0.75
CA THR A 187 -21.42 -7.19 -1.52
C THR A 187 -22.69 -6.34 -1.65
N ALA A 188 -23.14 -5.73 -0.54
CA ALA A 188 -24.31 -4.84 -0.56
C ALA A 188 -24.08 -3.61 -1.46
N THR A 189 -22.91 -3.00 -1.38
CA THR A 189 -22.52 -1.84 -2.21
C THR A 189 -22.47 -2.19 -3.69
N LEU A 190 -21.93 -3.36 -4.04
CA LEU A 190 -21.87 -3.85 -5.42
C LEU A 190 -23.27 -4.12 -5.98
N ALA A 191 -24.18 -4.69 -5.19
CA ALA A 191 -25.55 -4.91 -5.60
C ALA A 191 -26.27 -3.60 -5.93
N GLU A 192 -26.08 -2.56 -5.09
CA GLU A 192 -26.63 -1.23 -5.35
C GLU A 192 -26.07 -0.63 -6.64
N LEU A 193 -24.74 -0.64 -6.82
CA LEU A 193 -24.08 -0.07 -7.98
C LEU A 193 -24.47 -0.78 -9.29
N ARG A 194 -24.55 -2.12 -9.28
CA ARG A 194 -24.96 -2.90 -10.45
C ARG A 194 -26.44 -2.70 -10.78
N GLY A 195 -27.30 -2.51 -9.77
CA GLY A 195 -28.72 -2.19 -9.96
C GLY A 195 -28.93 -0.83 -10.62
N LEU A 196 -28.13 0.17 -10.29
CA LEU A 196 -28.18 1.50 -10.92
C LEU A 196 -27.77 1.46 -12.39
N VAL A 197 -26.75 0.66 -12.75
CA VAL A 197 -26.31 0.50 -14.15
C VAL A 197 -27.42 -0.15 -14.99
N ALA A 198 -28.07 -1.19 -14.47
CA ALA A 198 -29.16 -1.89 -15.17
C ALA A 198 -30.42 -1.02 -15.40
N MET A 199 -30.58 0.10 -14.69
CA MET A 199 -31.68 1.06 -14.89
C MET A 199 -31.32 2.20 -15.87
N ALA A 200 -30.04 2.37 -16.20
CA ALA A 200 -29.55 3.44 -17.07
C ALA A 200 -29.33 2.99 -18.52
N GLU A 201 -29.34 1.68 -18.78
CA GLU A 201 -29.41 1.05 -20.11
C GLU A 201 -30.85 0.82 -20.56
#